data_AF-A0A550H3W6-F1
#
_entry.id   AF-A0A550H3W6-F1
#
_cell.length_a   1.000
_cell.length_b   1.000
_cell.length_c   1.000
_cell.angle_alpha   90.00
_cell.angle_beta   90.00
_cell.angle_gamma   90.00
#
_symmetry.space_group_name_H-M   'P 1'
#
loop_
_entity.id
_entity.type
_entity.pdbx_description
1 polymer ?
#
loop_
_entity_poly.entity_id
_entity_poly.type
_entity_poly.pdbx_seq_one_letter_code
_entity_poly.pdbx_strand_id
1 'polypeptide(L)'
;MVPFFNLKESIIEALNALGGSGTATEVRNYIKSKYGKDWREIGKIMDDLCEESKSSFFLPTDRVLTKTGQGKYSIKKIVVPDLSEMNTQHMETLSELGLDRKVFSFRGAEEILRRKGQLTTIMQAASLTDLSSTNNHDKIQHFLHKNMWDVEVSLFPVAAYKLDAFKEKTAIEIERSFIDVIHRSFFRCLLAYAKNQLDVLVFIIPTYKEPKFESVKRDLQVFKEVIPYPVYLVGVTPLSTGQI
;
A
#
# COMPACT_ATOMS: atom_id res chain seq x y z
N MET A 1 -22.10 6.21 -11.45
CA MET A 1 -21.09 5.60 -10.57
C MET A 1 -20.22 6.74 -10.06
N VAL A 2 -20.23 7.06 -8.77
CA VAL A 2 -19.45 8.18 -8.23
C VAL A 2 -17.99 7.70 -8.13
N PRO A 3 -17.01 8.38 -8.76
CA PRO A 3 -15.61 8.00 -8.63
C PRO A 3 -15.18 8.00 -7.15
N PHE A 4 -14.34 7.04 -6.79
CA PHE A 4 -13.77 6.92 -5.44
C PHE A 4 -13.13 8.26 -5.04
N PHE A 5 -13.50 8.78 -3.86
CA PHE A 5 -13.10 10.12 -3.42
C PHE A 5 -11.79 10.03 -2.62
N ASN A 6 -10.65 10.31 -3.27
CA ASN A 6 -9.36 10.51 -2.60
C ASN A 6 -9.10 12.00 -2.41
N LEU A 7 -8.96 12.45 -1.15
CA LEU A 7 -8.83 13.87 -0.84
C LEU A 7 -7.51 14.48 -1.34
N LYS A 8 -6.39 13.74 -1.30
CA LYS A 8 -5.09 14.22 -1.81
C LYS A 8 -5.15 14.44 -3.31
N GLU A 9 -5.69 13.46 -4.05
CA GLU A 9 -5.86 13.57 -5.50
C GLU A 9 -6.86 14.66 -5.88
N SER A 10 -7.95 14.80 -5.12
CA SER A 10 -8.93 15.88 -5.31
C SER A 10 -8.32 17.26 -5.10
N ILE A 11 -7.38 17.41 -4.17
CA ILE A 11 -6.62 18.66 -3.95
C ILE A 11 -5.68 18.93 -5.14
N ILE A 12 -4.94 17.92 -5.60
CA ILE A 12 -4.04 18.05 -6.78
C ILE A 12 -4.84 18.44 -8.02
N GLU A 13 -5.95 17.75 -8.26
CA GLU A 13 -6.85 18.03 -9.37
C GLU A 13 -7.43 19.44 -9.31
N ALA A 14 -7.89 19.87 -8.13
CA ALA A 14 -8.38 21.23 -7.92
C ALA A 14 -7.31 22.27 -8.24
N LEU A 15 -6.07 22.07 -7.79
CA LEU A 15 -4.96 22.98 -8.06
C LEU A 15 -4.62 23.02 -9.56
N ASN A 16 -4.64 21.89 -10.26
CA ASN A 16 -4.48 21.86 -11.71
C ASN A 16 -5.58 22.64 -12.43
N ALA A 17 -6.84 22.49 -12.00
CA ALA A 17 -7.97 23.22 -12.57
C ALA A 17 -7.92 24.73 -12.28
N LEU A 18 -7.23 25.15 -11.20
CA LEU A 18 -7.01 26.54 -10.82
C LEU A 18 -5.75 27.16 -11.45
N GLY A 19 -5.14 26.51 -12.45
CA GLY A 19 -3.94 27.01 -13.13
C GLY A 19 -2.64 26.74 -12.36
N GLY A 20 -2.62 25.68 -11.55
CA GLY A 20 -1.43 25.19 -10.83
C GLY A 20 -1.24 25.76 -9.43
N SER A 21 -2.05 26.73 -8.99
CA SER A 21 -2.00 27.28 -7.63
C SER A 21 -3.37 27.75 -7.14
N GLY A 22 -3.61 27.69 -5.83
CA GLY A 22 -4.87 28.13 -5.23
C GLY A 22 -4.83 28.19 -3.71
N THR A 23 -5.76 28.93 -3.12
CA THR A 23 -6.03 28.99 -1.68
C THR A 23 -6.84 27.77 -1.22
N ALA A 24 -6.82 27.48 0.08
CA ALA A 24 -7.64 26.41 0.65
C ALA A 24 -9.15 26.60 0.36
N THR A 25 -9.64 27.85 0.33
CA THR A 25 -11.03 28.17 0.00
C THR A 25 -11.37 27.87 -1.46
N GLU A 26 -10.50 28.23 -2.40
CA GLU A 26 -10.71 27.93 -3.82
C GLU A 26 -10.72 26.42 -4.08
N VAL A 27 -9.78 25.68 -3.49
CA VAL A 27 -9.72 24.22 -3.57
C VAL A 27 -10.97 23.58 -2.95
N ARG A 28 -11.43 24.07 -1.79
CA ARG A 28 -12.66 23.61 -1.14
C ARG A 28 -13.89 23.79 -2.04
N ASN A 29 -14.02 24.97 -2.63
CA ASN A 29 -15.15 25.31 -3.50
C ASN A 29 -15.16 24.44 -4.75
N TYR A 30 -13.98 24.20 -5.34
CA TYR A 30 -13.85 23.27 -6.46
C TYR A 30 -14.32 21.86 -6.09
N ILE A 31 -13.80 21.31 -4.99
CA ILE A 31 -14.14 19.95 -4.52
C ILE A 31 -15.63 19.85 -4.19
N LYS A 32 -16.20 20.86 -3.53
CA LYS A 32 -17.63 20.90 -3.21
C LYS A 32 -18.50 20.95 -4.45
N SER A 33 -18.13 21.76 -5.45
CA SER A 33 -18.84 21.85 -6.73
C SER A 33 -18.81 20.54 -7.51
N LYS A 34 -17.62 19.90 -7.57
CA LYS A 34 -17.41 18.69 -8.36
C LYS A 34 -17.92 17.41 -7.71
N TYR A 35 -17.71 17.26 -6.40
CA TYR A 35 -17.96 16.01 -5.68
C TYR A 35 -19.13 16.10 -4.68
N GLY A 36 -19.74 17.27 -4.51
CA GLY A 36 -20.80 17.49 -3.53
C GLY A 36 -20.34 17.41 -2.07
N LYS A 37 -19.01 17.33 -1.81
CA LYS A 37 -18.44 17.16 -0.48
C LYS A 37 -17.82 18.44 0.04
N ASP A 38 -18.22 18.83 1.25
CA ASP A 38 -17.74 20.04 1.90
C ASP A 38 -16.71 19.72 3.01
N TRP A 39 -15.43 19.99 2.73
CA TRP A 39 -14.32 19.70 3.63
C TRP A 39 -13.91 20.92 4.43
N ARG A 40 -14.46 21.06 5.65
CA ARG A 40 -14.23 22.23 6.51
C ARG A 40 -12.76 22.41 6.92
N GLU A 41 -12.03 21.31 7.11
CA GLU A 41 -10.63 21.32 7.57
C GLU A 41 -9.59 21.21 6.44
N ILE A 42 -9.98 21.47 5.20
CA ILE A 42 -9.09 21.29 4.04
C ILE A 42 -7.80 22.12 4.12
N GLY A 43 -7.83 23.30 4.76
CA GLY A 43 -6.64 24.12 4.98
C GLY A 43 -5.58 23.40 5.82
N LYS A 44 -5.98 22.70 6.89
CA LYS A 44 -5.07 21.91 7.73
C LYS A 44 -4.44 20.77 6.93
N ILE A 45 -5.24 20.11 6.11
CA ILE A 45 -4.78 18.99 5.27
C ILE A 45 -3.81 19.48 4.20
N MET A 46 -4.09 20.63 3.57
CA MET A 46 -3.19 21.25 2.61
C MET A 46 -1.89 21.72 3.28
N ASP A 47 -1.96 22.27 4.49
CA ASP A 47 -0.78 22.60 5.30
C ASP A 47 0.05 21.36 5.60
N ASP A 48 -0.58 20.24 5.94
CA ASP A 48 0.12 18.99 6.20
C ASP A 48 0.68 18.36 4.91
N LEU A 49 0.09 18.63 3.74
CA LEU A 49 0.65 18.24 2.44
C LEU A 49 1.80 19.15 1.97
N CYS A 50 2.11 20.24 2.67
CA CYS A 50 3.24 21.11 2.34
C CYS A 50 4.57 20.47 2.74
N GLU A 51 5.57 20.56 1.86
CA GLU A 51 6.93 20.08 2.12
C GLU A 51 7.50 20.68 3.40
N GLU A 52 7.25 21.97 3.62
CA GLU A 52 7.78 22.78 4.72
C GLU A 52 7.10 22.50 6.08
N SER A 53 6.08 21.64 6.12
CA SER A 53 5.33 21.38 7.36
C SER A 53 6.15 20.61 8.40
N LYS A 54 6.33 21.20 9.59
CA LYS A 54 7.09 20.60 10.70
C LYS A 54 6.28 19.59 11.53
N SER A 55 4.94 19.66 11.45
CA SER A 55 4.01 18.84 12.24
C SER A 55 3.08 18.00 11.37
N SER A 56 3.45 17.81 10.10
CA SER A 56 2.62 17.07 9.15
C SER A 56 2.53 15.58 9.50
N PHE A 57 1.31 15.07 9.45
CA PHE A 57 1.02 13.64 9.51
C PHE A 57 1.33 12.89 8.20
N PHE A 58 1.70 13.61 7.13
CA PHE A 58 2.19 13.04 5.88
C PHE A 58 3.72 12.88 5.91
N LEU A 59 4.21 11.78 5.34
CA LEU A 59 5.64 11.53 5.12
C LEU A 59 6.22 12.58 4.16
N PRO A 60 7.52 12.90 4.24
CA PRO A 60 8.15 13.86 3.32
C PRO A 60 7.88 13.59 1.83
N THR A 61 7.82 12.32 1.43
CA THR A 61 7.53 11.90 0.04
C THR A 61 6.08 12.11 -0.39
N ASP A 62 5.16 12.25 0.56
CA ASP A 62 3.73 12.50 0.30
C ASP A 62 3.37 13.99 0.29
N ARG A 63 4.31 14.84 0.69
CA ARG A 63 4.15 16.29 0.74
C ARG A 63 4.36 16.86 -0.65
N VAL A 64 3.26 16.88 -1.40
CA VAL A 64 3.22 17.25 -2.82
C VAL A 64 2.94 18.73 -3.03
N LEU A 65 2.76 19.52 -1.97
CA LEU A 65 2.47 20.93 -2.05
C LEU A 65 3.63 21.79 -1.56
N THR A 66 3.69 23.02 -2.04
CA THR A 66 4.55 24.08 -1.53
C THR A 66 3.70 25.34 -1.31
N LYS A 67 4.09 26.17 -0.34
CA LYS A 67 3.43 27.47 -0.12
C LYS A 67 4.03 28.53 -1.04
N THR A 68 3.20 29.17 -1.86
CA THR A 68 3.66 30.17 -2.85
C THR A 68 3.43 31.62 -2.42
N GLY A 69 3.06 31.85 -1.15
CA GLY A 69 2.72 33.17 -0.60
C GLY A 69 1.22 33.49 -0.67
N GLN A 70 0.78 34.53 0.05
CA GLN A 70 -0.63 34.98 0.13
C GLN A 70 -1.64 33.88 0.52
N GLY A 71 -1.21 32.86 1.28
CA GLY A 71 -2.06 31.73 1.66
C GLY A 71 -2.37 30.75 0.51
N LYS A 72 -1.61 30.81 -0.58
CA LYS A 72 -1.74 29.89 -1.72
C LYS A 72 -0.79 28.70 -1.63
N TYR A 73 -1.24 27.62 -2.24
CA TYR A 73 -0.55 26.35 -2.38
C TYR A 73 -0.33 26.07 -3.87
N SER A 74 0.79 25.42 -4.20
CA SER A 74 1.05 24.91 -5.55
C SER A 74 1.56 23.49 -5.50
N ILE A 75 1.41 22.74 -6.60
CA ILE A 75 1.97 21.39 -6.71
C ILE A 75 3.48 21.51 -6.87
N LYS A 76 4.23 20.76 -6.06
CA LYS A 76 5.69 20.64 -6.17
C LYS A 76 6.03 20.21 -7.59
N LYS A 77 6.80 21.03 -8.32
CA LYS A 77 7.35 20.64 -9.62
C LYS A 77 8.33 19.50 -9.39
N ILE A 78 7.88 18.28 -9.69
CA ILE A 78 8.77 17.14 -9.78
C ILE A 78 9.64 17.39 -11.01
N VAL A 79 10.91 17.71 -10.80
CA VAL A 79 11.91 17.61 -11.86
C VAL A 79 12.04 16.11 -12.12
N VAL A 80 11.29 15.62 -13.11
CA VAL A 80 11.39 14.23 -13.56
C VAL A 80 12.69 14.14 -14.34
N PRO A 81 13.69 13.36 -13.89
CA PRO A 81 14.82 13.03 -14.75
C PRO A 81 14.29 12.29 -15.98
N ASP A 82 14.81 12.63 -17.16
CA ASP A 82 14.40 12.08 -18.44
C ASP A 82 14.30 10.54 -18.39
N LEU A 83 13.09 10.01 -18.57
CA LEU A 83 12.77 8.58 -18.44
C LEU A 83 13.27 7.74 -19.64
N SER A 84 13.96 8.36 -20.61
CA SER A 84 14.48 7.69 -21.80
C SER A 84 15.77 6.89 -21.57
N GLU A 85 16.47 7.07 -20.44
CA GLU A 85 17.71 6.32 -20.13
C GLU A 85 17.56 5.22 -19.06
N MET A 86 16.39 5.08 -18.40
CA MET A 86 16.20 4.09 -17.32
C MET A 86 15.68 2.71 -17.78
N ASN A 87 15.48 2.51 -19.08
CA ASN A 87 15.28 1.18 -19.65
C ASN A 87 16.64 0.63 -20.07
N THR A 88 17.27 -0.19 -19.22
CA THR A 88 18.12 -1.38 -19.52
C THR A 88 19.11 -1.70 -18.38
N GLN A 89 19.26 -0.85 -17.36
CA GLN A 89 20.12 -1.14 -16.21
C GLN A 89 19.35 -0.89 -14.91
N HIS A 90 18.94 -1.97 -14.25
CA HIS A 90 18.70 -2.12 -12.80
C HIS A 90 17.80 -3.35 -12.58
N MET A 91 18.28 -4.53 -13.02
CA MET A 91 18.09 -5.75 -12.23
C MET A 91 19.18 -5.75 -11.14
N GLU A 92 19.19 -4.71 -10.30
CA GLU A 92 19.88 -4.84 -9.02
C GLU A 92 19.00 -5.71 -8.14
N THR A 93 19.52 -6.90 -7.91
CA THR A 93 18.97 -7.93 -7.04
C THR A 93 18.56 -7.28 -5.72
N LEU A 94 17.34 -7.56 -5.22
CA LEU A 94 16.81 -7.07 -3.94
C LEU A 94 17.76 -7.30 -2.73
N SER A 95 18.82 -8.07 -2.91
CA SER A 95 19.96 -8.21 -1.98
C SER A 95 20.73 -6.91 -1.72
N GLU A 96 20.75 -5.95 -2.65
CA GLU A 96 21.52 -4.70 -2.48
C GLU A 96 20.86 -3.68 -1.54
N LEU A 97 19.57 -3.88 -1.22
CA LEU A 97 18.87 -3.08 -0.18
C LEU A 97 19.23 -3.50 1.25
N GLY A 98 20.19 -4.41 1.45
CA GLY A 98 20.73 -4.77 2.77
C GLY A 98 19.72 -5.37 3.75
N LEU A 99 18.54 -5.77 3.25
CA LEU A 99 17.45 -6.34 4.01
C LEU A 99 17.31 -7.79 3.55
N ASP A 100 17.88 -8.71 4.34
CA ASP A 100 17.77 -10.16 4.14
C ASP A 100 16.31 -10.59 4.36
N ARG A 101 15.44 -10.26 3.40
CA ARG A 101 14.02 -10.57 3.46
C ARG A 101 13.78 -11.93 2.87
N LYS A 102 13.24 -12.78 3.73
CA LYS A 102 12.73 -14.08 3.31
C LYS A 102 11.49 -13.86 2.44
N VAL A 103 11.58 -14.23 1.18
CA VAL A 103 10.43 -14.26 0.27
C VAL A 103 10.21 -15.68 -0.24
N PHE A 104 8.97 -16.03 -0.55
CA PHE A 104 8.63 -17.32 -1.15
C PHE A 104 7.49 -17.14 -2.14
N SER A 105 7.72 -17.58 -3.38
CA SER A 105 6.73 -17.56 -4.43
C SER A 105 6.12 -18.94 -4.64
N PHE A 106 4.82 -19.06 -4.42
CA PHE A 106 4.05 -20.27 -4.67
C PHE A 106 3.23 -20.11 -5.94
N ARG A 107 3.31 -21.10 -6.84
CA ARG A 107 2.61 -21.12 -8.15
C ARG A 107 2.83 -19.86 -9.00
N GLY A 108 4.06 -19.35 -9.04
CA GLY A 108 4.44 -18.22 -9.90
C GLY A 108 3.87 -16.86 -9.49
N ALA A 109 3.49 -16.69 -8.21
CA ALA A 109 2.91 -15.45 -7.71
C ALA A 109 3.79 -14.21 -7.94
N GLU A 110 5.11 -14.34 -7.86
CA GLU A 110 6.03 -13.21 -8.02
C GLU A 110 5.96 -12.65 -9.44
N GLU A 111 5.98 -13.53 -10.43
CA GLU A 111 5.89 -13.17 -11.84
C GLU A 111 4.57 -12.45 -12.14
N ILE A 112 3.46 -12.90 -11.55
CA ILE A 112 2.16 -12.23 -11.69
C ILE A 112 2.21 -10.82 -11.08
N LEU A 113 2.79 -10.67 -9.88
CA LEU A 113 2.94 -9.38 -9.21
C LEU A 113 3.86 -8.42 -9.97
N ARG A 114 4.94 -8.94 -10.60
CA ARG A 114 5.82 -8.15 -11.48
C ARG A 114 5.06 -7.63 -12.70
N ARG A 115 4.34 -8.50 -13.41
CA ARG A 115 3.53 -8.10 -14.58
C ARG A 115 2.44 -7.09 -14.25
N LYS A 116 1.86 -7.17 -13.04
CA LYS A 116 0.89 -6.18 -12.55
C LYS A 116 1.54 -4.87 -12.08
N GLY A 117 2.87 -4.77 -12.03
CA GLY A 117 3.57 -3.60 -11.46
C GLY A 117 3.37 -3.43 -9.95
N GLN A 118 2.98 -4.49 -9.23
CA GLN A 118 2.59 -4.44 -7.82
C GLN A 118 3.70 -4.91 -6.87
N LEU A 119 4.68 -5.69 -7.37
CA LEU A 119 5.72 -6.30 -6.53
C LEU A 119 6.54 -5.26 -5.75
N THR A 120 7.00 -4.19 -6.40
CA THR A 120 7.83 -3.17 -5.77
C THR A 120 7.10 -2.50 -4.60
N THR A 121 5.83 -2.14 -4.79
CA THR A 121 5.00 -1.56 -3.73
C THR A 121 4.81 -2.52 -2.55
N ILE A 122 4.57 -3.81 -2.82
CA ILE A 122 4.43 -4.82 -1.75
C ILE A 122 5.73 -4.95 -0.96
N MET A 123 6.87 -5.02 -1.65
CA MET A 123 8.17 -5.09 -0.99
C MET A 123 8.47 -3.81 -0.20
N GLN A 124 8.11 -2.63 -0.70
CA GLN A 124 8.22 -1.39 0.08
C GLN A 124 7.29 -1.39 1.29
N ALA A 125 6.05 -1.87 1.16
CA ALA A 125 5.11 -1.97 2.28
C ALA A 125 5.68 -2.83 3.41
N ALA A 126 6.19 -4.02 3.07
CA ALA A 126 6.85 -4.92 4.03
C ALA A 126 8.17 -4.38 4.61
N SER A 127 8.70 -3.27 4.10
CA SER A 127 9.94 -2.63 4.57
C SER A 127 9.76 -1.66 5.72
N LEU A 128 8.55 -1.14 5.87
CA LEU A 128 8.34 0.07 6.66
C LEU A 128 8.61 -0.15 8.14
N THR A 129 8.43 -1.38 8.61
CA THR A 129 8.36 -1.68 10.02
C THR A 129 8.41 -3.18 10.27
N ASP A 130 8.66 -3.56 11.52
CA ASP A 130 8.44 -4.92 11.99
C ASP A 130 6.95 -5.14 12.34
N LEU A 131 6.50 -6.39 12.52
CA LEU A 131 5.12 -6.69 12.89
C LEU A 131 4.93 -6.83 14.41
N SER A 132 5.76 -6.16 15.21
CA SER A 132 5.75 -6.27 16.67
C SER A 132 4.51 -5.65 17.31
N SER A 133 3.98 -4.54 16.75
CA SER A 133 2.86 -3.78 17.32
C SER A 133 1.70 -3.54 16.33
N THR A 134 0.52 -3.16 16.83
CA THR A 134 -0.65 -2.84 15.96
C THR A 134 -0.43 -1.56 15.17
N ASN A 135 0.23 -0.57 15.77
CA ASN A 135 0.63 0.64 15.06
C ASN A 135 1.50 0.35 13.82
N ASN A 136 2.22 -0.76 13.81
CA ASN A 136 3.04 -1.15 12.67
C ASN A 136 2.22 -1.80 11.54
N HIS A 137 1.18 -2.57 11.89
CA HIS A 137 0.19 -3.02 10.91
C HIS A 137 -0.46 -1.81 10.20
N ASP A 138 -0.90 -0.81 10.97
CA ASP A 138 -1.57 0.38 10.44
C ASP A 138 -0.65 1.21 9.52
N LYS A 139 0.66 1.24 9.79
CA LYS A 139 1.65 1.87 8.89
C LYS A 139 1.69 1.20 7.52
N ILE A 140 1.63 -0.13 7.48
CA ILE A 140 1.65 -0.90 6.23
C ILE A 140 0.34 -0.66 5.47
N GLN A 141 -0.81 -0.79 6.13
CA GLN A 141 -2.11 -0.49 5.50
C GLN A 141 -2.16 0.96 4.98
N HIS A 142 -1.72 1.95 5.76
CA HIS A 142 -1.68 3.35 5.33
C HIS A 142 -0.80 3.56 4.10
N PHE A 143 0.36 2.91 4.03
CA PHE A 143 1.22 2.95 2.86
C PHE A 143 0.55 2.31 1.63
N LEU A 144 -0.11 1.16 1.80
CA LEU A 144 -0.83 0.50 0.71
C LEU A 144 -1.96 1.39 0.20
N HIS A 145 -2.75 1.97 1.10
CA HIS A 145 -3.81 2.92 0.76
C HIS A 145 -3.27 4.11 -0.05
N LYS A 146 -2.13 4.68 0.34
CA LYS A 146 -1.45 5.75 -0.41
C LYS A 146 -1.00 5.34 -1.81
N ASN A 147 -0.79 4.04 -2.04
CA ASN A 147 -0.41 3.47 -3.33
C ASN A 147 -1.62 2.90 -4.10
N MET A 148 -2.81 3.45 -3.84
CA MET A 148 -4.06 3.12 -4.54
C MET A 148 -4.47 1.66 -4.35
N TRP A 149 -4.23 1.11 -3.17
CA TRP A 149 -4.88 -0.12 -2.72
C TRP A 149 -6.12 0.22 -1.91
N ASP A 150 -7.19 -0.51 -2.13
CA ASP A 150 -8.36 -0.46 -1.27
C ASP A 150 -8.02 -1.19 0.04
N VAL A 151 -8.20 -0.55 1.20
CA VAL A 151 -7.91 -1.17 2.52
C VAL A 151 -9.19 -1.49 3.27
N GLU A 152 -9.15 -2.49 4.15
CA GLU A 152 -10.29 -2.90 4.99
C GLU A 152 -11.55 -3.26 4.19
N VAL A 153 -11.35 -3.95 3.06
CA VAL A 153 -12.41 -4.14 2.05
C VAL A 153 -13.17 -5.44 2.24
N SER A 154 -14.51 -5.35 2.23
CA SER A 154 -15.41 -6.50 2.22
C SER A 154 -15.76 -6.94 0.79
N LEU A 155 -14.76 -7.35 0.02
CA LEU A 155 -14.94 -7.81 -1.38
C LEU A 155 -15.14 -9.31 -1.50
N PHE A 156 -14.61 -10.08 -0.56
CA PHE A 156 -14.75 -11.52 -0.62
C PHE A 156 -16.19 -11.93 -0.25
N PRO A 157 -16.70 -13.02 -0.83
CA PRO A 157 -18.05 -13.53 -0.61
C PRO A 157 -18.21 -14.20 0.76
N VAL A 158 -17.63 -13.59 1.79
CA VAL A 158 -17.62 -14.04 3.18
C VAL A 158 -18.08 -12.85 4.01
N ALA A 159 -19.30 -12.94 4.55
CA ALA A 159 -19.89 -11.87 5.33
C ALA A 159 -19.00 -11.48 6.52
N ALA A 160 -18.90 -10.17 6.80
CA ALA A 160 -18.12 -9.57 7.87
C ALA A 160 -16.58 -9.72 7.80
N TYR A 161 -16.04 -10.37 6.76
CA TYR A 161 -14.60 -10.39 6.55
C TYR A 161 -14.12 -9.16 5.79
N LYS A 162 -12.94 -8.66 6.17
CA LYS A 162 -12.25 -7.56 5.52
C LYS A 162 -10.83 -7.99 5.21
N LEU A 163 -10.40 -7.72 3.98
CA LEU A 163 -9.01 -7.84 3.59
C LEU A 163 -8.24 -6.62 4.09
N ASP A 164 -6.98 -6.81 4.45
CA ASP A 164 -6.12 -5.68 4.85
C ASP A 164 -5.88 -4.73 3.68
N ALA A 165 -5.60 -5.28 2.50
CA ALA A 165 -5.60 -4.51 1.27
C ALA A 165 -5.98 -5.33 0.03
N PHE A 166 -6.51 -4.66 -0.99
CA PHE A 166 -6.90 -5.24 -2.25
C PHE A 166 -6.63 -4.29 -3.43
N LYS A 167 -6.13 -4.82 -4.54
CA LYS A 167 -5.96 -4.07 -5.79
C LYS A 167 -5.96 -5.02 -6.98
N GLU A 168 -6.87 -4.81 -7.92
CA GLU A 168 -6.89 -5.55 -9.21
C GLU A 168 -6.80 -7.08 -9.03
N LYS A 169 -7.64 -7.65 -8.16
CA LYS A 169 -7.62 -9.10 -7.80
C LYS A 169 -6.36 -9.59 -7.10
N THR A 170 -5.52 -8.71 -6.59
CA THR A 170 -4.47 -9.07 -5.64
C THR A 170 -4.95 -8.73 -4.24
N ALA A 171 -4.95 -9.71 -3.34
CA ALA A 171 -5.27 -9.52 -1.93
C ALA A 171 -3.99 -9.53 -1.09
N ILE A 172 -3.90 -8.66 -0.10
CA ILE A 172 -2.83 -8.64 0.90
C ILE A 172 -3.44 -8.89 2.27
N GLU A 173 -2.78 -9.76 3.03
CA GLU A 173 -3.03 -10.03 4.44
C GLU A 173 -1.73 -9.77 5.23
N ILE A 174 -1.81 -8.92 6.24
CA ILE A 174 -0.72 -8.52 7.13
C ILE A 174 -0.93 -9.24 8.46
N GLU A 175 -0.45 -10.49 8.52
CA GLU A 175 -0.81 -11.38 9.61
C GLU A 175 0.27 -11.44 10.70
N ARG A 176 -0.18 -11.40 11.96
CA ARG A 176 0.69 -11.29 13.15
C ARG A 176 0.19 -12.03 14.40
N SER A 177 -0.93 -12.74 14.27
CA SER A 177 -1.57 -13.51 15.32
C SER A 177 -1.09 -14.97 15.26
N PHE A 178 -1.93 -15.89 14.80
CA PHE A 178 -1.71 -17.33 14.90
C PHE A 178 -1.83 -18.00 13.53
N ILE A 179 -1.25 -19.20 13.39
CA ILE A 179 -1.27 -19.95 12.12
C ILE A 179 -2.69 -20.31 11.66
N ASP A 180 -3.64 -20.43 12.58
CA ASP A 180 -5.05 -20.71 12.25
C ASP A 180 -5.71 -19.56 11.47
N VAL A 181 -5.29 -18.30 11.69
CA VAL A 181 -5.78 -17.16 10.91
C VAL A 181 -5.31 -17.27 9.46
N ILE A 182 -4.05 -17.68 9.23
CA ILE A 182 -3.51 -17.95 7.90
C ILE A 182 -4.36 -19.02 7.19
N HIS A 183 -4.66 -20.13 7.88
CA HIS A 183 -5.48 -21.20 7.30
C HIS A 183 -6.90 -20.74 6.97
N ARG A 184 -7.52 -19.91 7.82
CA ARG A 184 -8.81 -19.27 7.51
C ARG A 184 -8.71 -18.39 6.27
N SER A 185 -7.66 -17.59 6.12
CA SER A 185 -7.44 -16.75 4.93
C SER A 185 -7.21 -17.61 3.68
N PHE A 186 -6.51 -18.75 3.76
CA PHE A 186 -6.46 -19.71 2.66
C PHE A 186 -7.86 -20.20 2.27
N PHE A 187 -8.67 -20.64 3.24
CA PHE A 187 -10.01 -21.14 2.95
C PHE A 187 -10.93 -20.08 2.32
N ARG A 188 -10.88 -18.83 2.79
CA ARG A 188 -11.64 -17.71 2.20
C ARG A 188 -11.21 -17.43 0.76
N CYS A 189 -9.90 -17.50 0.49
CA CYS A 189 -9.34 -17.28 -0.83
C CYS A 189 -9.71 -18.37 -1.84
N LEU A 190 -9.99 -19.61 -1.42
CA LEU A 190 -10.51 -20.66 -2.31
C LEU A 190 -11.81 -20.21 -2.98
N LEU A 191 -12.74 -19.64 -2.21
CA LEU A 191 -14.01 -19.17 -2.72
C LEU A 191 -13.85 -17.95 -3.62
N ALA A 192 -12.99 -17.00 -3.24
CA ALA A 192 -12.70 -15.82 -4.07
C ALA A 192 -12.06 -16.22 -5.41
N TYR A 193 -11.12 -17.16 -5.40
CA TYR A 193 -10.49 -17.70 -6.61
C TYR A 193 -11.50 -18.43 -7.49
N ALA A 194 -12.34 -19.31 -6.92
CA ALA A 194 -13.37 -20.03 -7.64
C ALA A 194 -14.39 -19.10 -8.34
N LYS A 195 -14.59 -17.89 -7.79
CA LYS A 195 -15.43 -16.83 -8.39
C LYS A 195 -14.67 -15.86 -9.29
N ASN A 196 -13.41 -16.14 -9.61
CA ASN A 196 -12.54 -15.29 -10.43
C ASN A 196 -12.38 -13.86 -9.85
N GLN A 197 -12.33 -13.74 -8.52
CA GLN A 197 -12.15 -12.46 -7.80
C GLN A 197 -10.74 -12.29 -7.22
N LEU A 198 -9.90 -13.32 -7.33
CA LEU A 198 -8.54 -13.36 -6.80
C LEU A 198 -7.62 -13.96 -7.86
N ASP A 199 -6.51 -13.29 -8.14
CA ASP A 199 -5.42 -13.78 -8.98
C ASP A 199 -4.20 -14.16 -8.14
N VAL A 200 -3.91 -13.40 -7.07
CA VAL A 200 -2.77 -13.62 -6.17
C VAL A 200 -3.14 -13.23 -4.75
N LEU A 201 -2.82 -14.11 -3.79
CA LEU A 201 -2.81 -13.77 -2.37
C LEU A 201 -1.39 -13.43 -1.92
N VAL A 202 -1.24 -12.39 -1.13
CA VAL A 202 0.04 -11.96 -0.56
C VAL A 202 -0.07 -11.99 0.96
N PHE A 203 0.91 -12.60 1.62
CA PHE A 203 1.06 -12.51 3.07
C PHE A 203 2.30 -11.70 3.42
N ILE A 204 2.14 -10.72 4.31
CA ILE A 204 3.22 -10.02 4.98
C ILE A 204 3.24 -10.51 6.43
N ILE A 205 4.23 -11.32 6.79
CA ILE A 205 4.25 -12.08 8.06
C ILE A 205 5.60 -11.99 8.78
N PRO A 206 5.64 -12.15 10.11
CA PRO A 206 6.89 -12.10 10.84
C PRO A 206 7.76 -13.33 10.58
N THR A 207 9.08 -13.13 10.58
CA THR A 207 10.07 -14.23 10.54
C THR A 207 10.42 -14.75 11.94
N TYR A 208 10.07 -14.00 12.99
CA TYR A 208 10.60 -14.16 14.35
C TYR A 208 9.55 -14.59 15.39
N LYS A 209 8.26 -14.54 15.05
CA LYS A 209 7.15 -14.97 15.92
C LYS A 209 6.04 -15.60 15.08
N GLU A 210 4.99 -16.09 15.74
CA GLU A 210 3.84 -16.65 15.06
C GLU A 210 3.01 -15.57 14.32
N PRO A 211 2.42 -15.88 13.14
CA PRO A 211 2.72 -17.05 12.30
C PRO A 211 4.09 -16.94 11.65
N LYS A 212 4.96 -17.93 11.91
CA LYS A 212 6.34 -17.93 11.41
C LYS A 212 6.34 -18.17 9.91
N PHE A 213 7.10 -17.35 9.18
CA PHE A 213 7.33 -17.49 7.74
C PHE A 213 7.57 -18.94 7.28
N GLU A 214 8.48 -19.67 7.92
CA GLU A 214 8.81 -21.05 7.52
C GLU A 214 7.64 -22.02 7.75
N SER A 215 6.81 -21.79 8.77
CA SER A 215 5.61 -22.61 9.02
C SER A 215 4.59 -22.42 7.90
N VAL A 216 4.33 -21.17 7.51
CA VAL A 216 3.39 -20.86 6.41
C VAL A 216 3.90 -21.40 5.08
N LYS A 217 5.20 -21.24 4.80
CA LYS A 217 5.84 -21.81 3.61
C LYS A 217 5.70 -23.33 3.55
N ARG A 218 6.01 -24.03 4.64
CA ARG A 218 5.84 -25.48 4.74
C ARG A 218 4.39 -25.88 4.49
N ASP A 219 3.43 -25.19 5.12
CA ASP A 219 2.01 -25.51 4.97
C ASP A 219 1.52 -25.29 3.54
N LEU A 220 1.96 -24.23 2.84
CA LEU A 220 1.69 -24.05 1.39
C LEU A 220 2.19 -25.22 0.55
N GLN A 221 3.36 -25.76 0.88
CA GLN A 221 3.93 -26.92 0.18
C GLN A 221 3.15 -28.21 0.48
N VAL A 222 2.73 -28.41 1.74
CA VAL A 222 1.89 -29.56 2.15
C VAL A 222 0.53 -29.51 1.48
N PHE A 223 -0.11 -28.34 1.47
CA PHE A 223 -1.44 -28.15 0.90
C PHE A 223 -1.43 -27.81 -0.60
N LYS A 224 -0.33 -28.10 -1.31
CA LYS A 224 -0.16 -27.69 -2.71
C LYS A 224 -1.30 -28.16 -3.61
N GLU A 225 -1.85 -29.35 -3.39
CA GLU A 225 -2.94 -29.92 -4.20
C GLU A 225 -4.30 -29.29 -3.86
N VAL A 226 -4.43 -28.67 -2.68
CA VAL A 226 -5.66 -28.06 -2.18
C VAL A 226 -5.72 -26.57 -2.50
N ILE A 227 -4.58 -25.88 -2.54
CA ILE A 227 -4.48 -24.43 -2.82
C ILE A 227 -4.19 -24.23 -4.32
N PRO A 228 -5.20 -23.90 -5.15
CA PRO A 228 -5.04 -23.82 -6.59
C PRO A 228 -4.47 -22.47 -7.06
N TYR A 229 -4.49 -21.46 -6.21
CA TYR A 229 -4.14 -20.08 -6.57
C TYR A 229 -2.71 -19.71 -6.16
N PRO A 230 -2.10 -18.73 -6.85
CA PRO A 230 -0.82 -18.15 -6.49
C PRO A 230 -0.78 -17.49 -5.11
N VAL A 231 0.29 -17.74 -4.36
CA VAL A 231 0.55 -17.10 -3.06
C VAL A 231 1.98 -16.54 -3.02
N TYR A 232 2.12 -15.29 -2.58
CA TYR A 232 3.42 -14.66 -2.35
C TYR A 232 3.61 -14.40 -0.86
N LEU A 233 4.63 -15.01 -0.25
CA LEU A 233 4.98 -14.77 1.15
C LEU A 233 6.12 -13.77 1.25
N VAL A 234 5.96 -12.77 2.12
CA VAL A 234 6.99 -11.80 2.47
C VAL A 234 7.23 -11.85 3.97
N GLY A 235 8.43 -12.26 4.34
CA GLY A 235 8.91 -12.31 5.72
C GLY A 235 9.46 -10.96 6.16
N VAL A 236 8.93 -10.46 7.27
CA VAL A 236 9.39 -9.24 7.95
C VAL A 236 10.26 -9.62 9.14
N THR A 237 11.49 -9.12 9.19
CA THR A 237 12.42 -9.27 10.32
C THR A 237 12.26 -8.12 11.31
N PRO A 238 12.60 -8.32 12.61
CA PRO A 238 12.71 -7.19 13.52
C PRO A 238 13.75 -6.21 12.98
N LEU A 239 13.52 -4.91 13.14
CA LEU A 239 14.60 -3.95 12.98
C LEU A 239 15.60 -4.27 14.09
N SER A 240 16.82 -4.69 13.73
CA SER A 240 17.87 -4.90 14.70
C SER A 240 17.97 -3.64 15.55
N THR A 241 17.66 -3.73 16.84
CA THR A 241 18.04 -2.69 17.79
C THR A 241 19.56 -2.62 17.70
N GLY A 242 20.07 -1.67 16.93
CA GLY A 242 21.48 -1.35 16.93
C GLY A 242 21.91 -1.19 18.38
N GLN A 243 22.94 -1.95 18.75
CA GLN A 243 23.73 -1.67 19.93
C GLN A 243 24.06 -0.17 19.87
N ILE A 244 23.57 0.57 20.87
CA ILE A 244 23.98 1.94 21.15
C ILE A 244 25.40 1.88 21.69
#